data_AF-A0AA35XJH7-F1
#
_entry.id   AF-A0AA35XJH7-F1
#
_cell.length_a   1.000
_cell.length_b   1.000
_cell.length_c   1.000
_cell.angle_alpha   90.00
_cell.angle_beta   90.00
_cell.angle_gamma   90.00
#
_symmetry.space_group_name_H-M   'P 1'
#
loop_
_entity.id
_entity.type
_entity.pdbx_description
1 polymer ?
#
loop_
_entity_poly.entity_id
_entity_poly.type
_entity_poly.pdbx_seq_one_letter_code
_entity_poly.pdbx_strand_id
1 'polypeptide(L)'
;MSAAAGEDKRHLLSIYGKEELDDSDVEDVLHIMDGLNVQEHAHSLAVEHGGIAVDALSAVEMDEWARGEYQNLVDFLLYREH
;
A
#
# COMPACT_ATOMS: atom_id res chain seq x y z
N MET A 1 13.65 -3.42 -3.27
CA MET A 1 12.94 -2.33 -2.58
C MET A 1 13.71 -1.04 -2.84
N SER A 2 13.10 -0.12 -3.59
CA SER A 2 13.66 1.22 -3.79
C SER A 2 13.18 2.09 -2.64
N ALA A 3 13.98 2.21 -1.58
CA ALA A 3 13.74 3.23 -0.58
C ALA A 3 14.28 4.56 -1.10
N ALA A 4 13.60 5.67 -0.82
CA ALA A 4 14.12 7.00 -1.13
C ALA A 4 15.55 7.11 -0.56
N ALA A 5 16.50 7.39 -1.43
CA ALA A 5 17.92 7.43 -1.10
C ALA A 5 18.54 8.74 -1.60
N GLY A 6 19.67 9.13 -1.02
CA GLY A 6 20.42 10.29 -1.49
C GLY A 6 19.60 11.59 -1.47
N GLU A 7 19.38 12.15 -2.66
CA GLU A 7 18.73 13.45 -2.86
C GLU A 7 17.23 13.40 -2.55
N ASP A 8 16.51 12.39 -3.06
CA ASP A 8 15.06 12.22 -2.83
C ASP A 8 14.73 12.14 -1.33
N LYS A 9 15.56 11.43 -0.56
CA LYS A 9 15.38 11.35 0.89
C LYS A 9 15.58 12.70 1.58
N ARG A 10 16.59 13.46 1.17
CA ARG A 10 16.83 14.81 1.73
C ARG A 10 15.72 15.77 1.35
N HIS A 11 15.24 15.66 0.12
CA HIS A 11 14.15 16.45 -0.41
C HIS A 11 12.86 16.19 0.38
N LEU A 12 12.46 14.92 0.54
CA LEU A 12 11.31 14.55 1.37
C LEU A 12 11.45 15.09 2.80
N LEU A 13 12.60 14.88 3.46
CA LEU A 13 12.82 15.40 4.82
C LEU A 13 12.71 16.93 4.91
N SER A 14 13.11 17.65 3.85
CA SER A 14 12.95 19.10 3.78
C SER A 14 11.49 19.52 3.67
N ILE A 15 10.68 18.82 2.83
CA ILE A 15 9.24 19.08 2.69
C ILE A 15 8.52 18.80 4.01
N TYR A 16 8.70 17.61 4.58
CA TYR A 16 8.06 17.21 5.84
C TYR A 16 8.49 18.02 7.07
N GLY A 17 9.56 18.82 6.95
CA GLY A 17 10.05 19.72 7.99
C GLY A 17 9.44 21.13 7.97
N LYS A 18 8.63 21.47 6.97
CA LYS A 18 7.97 22.78 6.87
C LYS A 18 6.80 22.89 7.86
N GLU A 19 6.58 24.09 8.41
CA GLU A 19 5.39 24.37 9.25
C GLU A 19 4.11 24.48 8.41
N GLU A 20 4.22 25.01 7.19
CA GLU A 20 3.12 25.11 6.23
C GLU A 20 3.55 24.45 4.91
N LEU A 21 2.66 23.66 4.34
CA LEU A 21 2.83 22.98 3.06
C LEU A 21 1.96 23.66 2.01
N ASP A 22 2.48 23.73 0.78
CA ASP A 22 1.72 24.17 -0.38
C ASP A 22 1.44 23.01 -1.37
N ASP A 23 0.69 23.30 -2.43
CA ASP A 23 0.33 22.28 -3.42
C ASP A 23 1.58 21.74 -4.16
N SER A 24 2.63 22.55 -4.31
CA SER A 24 3.87 22.13 -4.99
C SER A 24 4.65 21.12 -4.15
N ASP A 25 4.64 21.27 -2.83
CA ASP A 25 5.20 20.30 -1.89
C ASP A 25 4.52 18.93 -2.01
N VAL A 26 3.20 18.91 -2.21
CA VAL A 26 2.44 17.68 -2.41
C VAL A 26 2.77 17.04 -3.76
N GLU A 27 2.83 17.85 -4.83
CA GLU A 27 3.21 17.37 -6.17
C GLU A 27 4.62 16.76 -6.18
N ASP A 28 5.59 17.39 -5.51
CA ASP A 28 6.96 16.90 -5.42
C ASP A 28 7.04 15.55 -4.68
N VAL A 29 6.29 15.39 -3.57
CA VAL A 29 6.19 14.11 -2.87
C VAL A 29 5.59 13.03 -3.76
N LEU A 30 4.49 13.34 -4.47
CA LEU A 30 3.84 12.40 -5.38
C LEU A 30 4.77 11.98 -6.52
N HIS A 31 5.55 12.92 -7.07
CA HIS A 31 6.54 12.62 -8.10
C HIS A 31 7.65 11.69 -7.61
N ILE A 32 8.18 11.94 -6.41
CA ILE A 32 9.17 11.06 -5.79
C ILE A 32 8.57 9.66 -5.54
N MET A 33 7.33 9.57 -5.06
CA MET A 33 6.65 8.30 -4.83
C MET A 33 6.42 7.50 -6.12
N ASP A 34 6.07 8.18 -7.21
CA ASP A 34 5.93 7.58 -8.54
C ASP A 34 7.27 7.03 -9.03
N GLY A 35 8.35 7.82 -8.96
CA GLY A 35 9.70 7.39 -9.35
C GLY A 35 10.26 6.21 -8.55
N LEU A 36 9.73 5.98 -7.34
CA LEU A 36 10.09 4.84 -6.49
C LEU A 36 9.15 3.63 -6.62
N ASN A 37 8.15 3.69 -7.52
CA ASN A 37 7.10 2.68 -7.70
C ASN A 37 6.38 2.34 -6.38
N VAL A 38 6.11 3.34 -5.54
CA VAL A 38 5.48 3.12 -4.22
C VAL A 38 4.10 2.46 -4.36
N GLN A 39 3.35 2.81 -5.41
CA GLN A 39 2.04 2.20 -5.68
C GLN A 39 2.14 0.70 -5.94
N GLU A 40 3.08 0.26 -6.80
CA GLU A 40 3.30 -1.16 -7.08
C GLU A 40 3.74 -1.90 -5.82
N HIS A 41 4.64 -1.29 -5.04
CA HIS A 41 5.10 -1.89 -3.79
C HIS A 41 3.97 -2.02 -2.75
N ALA A 42 3.13 -0.99 -2.60
CA ALA A 42 1.97 -1.02 -1.72
C ALA A 42 0.96 -2.09 -2.16
N HIS A 43 0.72 -2.22 -3.47
CA HIS A 43 -0.13 -3.28 -4.00
C HIS A 43 0.45 -4.68 -3.73
N SER A 44 1.77 -4.87 -3.92
CA SER A 44 2.43 -6.13 -3.61
C SER A 44 2.32 -6.51 -2.13
N LEU A 45 2.48 -5.55 -1.22
CA LEU A 45 2.28 -5.76 0.22
C LEU A 45 0.82 -6.13 0.54
N ALA A 46 -0.13 -5.46 -0.10
CA ALA A 46 -1.54 -5.77 0.08
C ALA A 46 -1.83 -7.22 -0.35
N VAL A 47 -1.36 -7.64 -1.53
CA VAL A 47 -1.51 -9.01 -2.04
C VAL A 47 -0.89 -10.05 -1.10
N GLU A 48 0.33 -9.79 -0.61
CA GLU A 48 1.00 -10.66 0.35
C GLU A 48 0.16 -10.84 1.63
N HIS A 49 -0.29 -9.74 2.22
CA HIS A 49 -1.11 -9.79 3.44
C HIS A 49 -2.50 -10.39 3.20
N GLY A 50 -3.10 -10.19 2.03
CA GLY A 50 -4.33 -10.86 1.63
C GLY A 50 -4.17 -12.37 1.60
N GLY A 51 -3.08 -12.86 1.00
CA GLY A 51 -2.74 -14.29 1.01
C GLY A 51 -2.55 -14.84 2.42
N ILE A 52 -1.79 -14.15 3.28
CA ILE A 52 -1.58 -14.52 4.68
C ILE A 52 -2.91 -14.62 5.43
N ALA A 53 -3.83 -13.68 5.19
CA ALA A 53 -5.15 -13.69 5.84
C ALA A 53 -5.98 -14.91 5.42
N VAL A 54 -6.02 -15.22 4.12
CA VAL A 54 -6.74 -16.40 3.59
C VAL A 54 -6.13 -17.69 4.14
N ASP A 55 -4.79 -17.80 4.13
CA ASP A 55 -4.08 -18.97 4.64
C ASP A 55 -4.33 -19.17 6.14
N ALA A 56 -4.37 -18.10 6.93
CA ALA A 56 -4.69 -18.18 8.36
C ALA A 56 -6.11 -18.71 8.61
N LEU A 57 -7.06 -18.38 7.73
CA LEU A 57 -8.43 -18.89 7.81
C LEU A 57 -8.56 -20.35 7.36
N SER A 58 -7.59 -20.90 6.63
CA SER A 58 -7.63 -22.29 6.17
C SER A 58 -7.76 -23.31 7.32
N ALA A 59 -7.11 -23.02 8.46
CA ALA A 59 -7.06 -23.84 9.66
C ALA A 59 -8.32 -23.75 10.55
N VAL A 60 -9.25 -22.84 10.25
CA VAL A 60 -10.48 -22.64 11.02
C VAL A 60 -11.58 -23.50 10.42
N GLU A 61 -12.27 -24.30 11.24
CA GLU A 61 -13.49 -24.99 10.80
C GLU A 61 -14.60 -23.96 10.55
N MET A 62 -15.05 -23.90 9.31
CA MET A 62 -16.11 -23.00 8.87
C MET A 62 -16.78 -23.57 7.62
N ASP A 63 -18.05 -23.24 7.45
CA ASP A 63 -18.83 -23.61 6.27
C ASP A 63 -18.25 -23.00 5.00
N GLU A 64 -18.44 -23.68 3.86
CA GLU A 64 -17.92 -23.26 2.56
C GLU A 64 -18.44 -21.88 2.14
N TRP A 65 -19.70 -21.56 2.48
CA TRP A 65 -20.26 -20.22 2.26
C TRP A 65 -19.46 -19.15 2.99
N ALA A 66 -19.13 -19.36 4.27
CA ALA A 66 -18.37 -18.40 5.05
C ALA A 66 -16.94 -18.22 4.51
N ARG A 67 -16.29 -19.29 4.03
CA ARG A 67 -14.99 -19.20 3.33
C ARG A 67 -15.08 -18.31 2.10
N GLY A 68 -16.14 -18.48 1.31
CA GLY A 68 -16.40 -17.65 0.13
C GLY A 68 -16.55 -16.17 0.46
N GLU A 69 -17.29 -15.82 1.53
CA GLU A 69 -17.44 -14.43 1.96
C GLU A 69 -16.11 -13.78 2.40
N TYR A 70 -15.25 -14.53 3.09
CA TYR A 70 -13.92 -14.02 3.46
C TYR A 70 -13.02 -13.81 2.25
N GLN A 71 -13.03 -14.73 1.28
CA GLN A 71 -12.29 -14.55 0.03
C GLN A 71 -12.79 -13.30 -0.72
N ASN A 72 -14.11 -13.14 -0.84
CA ASN A 72 -14.70 -11.96 -1.48
C ASN A 72 -14.30 -10.66 -0.78
N LEU A 73 -14.23 -10.65 0.55
CA LEU A 73 -13.77 -9.49 1.32
C LEU A 73 -12.31 -9.15 1.03
N VAL A 74 -11.43 -10.16 0.98
CA VAL A 74 -10.01 -9.97 0.63
C VAL A 74 -9.89 -9.41 -0.78
N ASP A 75 -10.59 -9.98 -1.74
CA ASP A 75 -10.56 -9.54 -3.15
C ASP A 75 -11.08 -8.10 -3.27
N PHE A 76 -12.15 -7.74 -2.54
CA PHE A 76 -12.69 -6.38 -2.49
C PHE A 76 -11.67 -5.36 -1.94
N LEU A 77 -10.89 -5.75 -0.92
CA LEU A 77 -9.87 -4.87 -0.34
C LEU A 77 -8.63 -4.74 -1.25
N LEU A 78 -8.30 -5.76 -2.06
CA LEU A 78 -7.14 -5.76 -2.95
C LEU A 78 -7.37 -4.99 -4.25
N TYR A 79 -8.54 -5.14 -4.86
CA TYR A 79 -8.84 -4.62 -6.20
C TYR A 79 -9.84 -3.48 -6.18
N ARG A 80 -9.89 -2.71 -5.08
CA ARG A 80 -10.85 -1.63 -4.90
C ARG A 80 -10.78 -0.65 -6.08
N GLU A 81 -11.71 -0.79 -7.02
CA GLU A 81 -11.85 0.15 -8.14
C GLU A 81 -12.29 1.50 -7.55
N HIS A 82 -11.48 2.53 -7.80
CA HIS A 82 -11.75 3.91 -7.45
C HIS A 82 -12.08 4.72 -8.71
#